data_AF-A0A1G0B3I4-F1
#
_entry.id   AF-A0A1G0B3I4-F1
#
_cell.length_a   1.000
_cell.length_b   1.000
_cell.length_c   1.000
_cell.angle_alpha   90.00
_cell.angle_beta   90.00
_cell.angle_gamma   90.00
#
_symmetry.space_group_name_H-M   'P 1'
#
loop_
_entity.id
_entity.type
_entity.pdbx_description
1 polymer ?
#
loop_
_entity_poly.entity_id
_entity_poly.type
_entity_poly.pdbx_seq_one_letter_code
_entity_poly.pdbx_strand_id
1 'polypeptide(L)' 'MLKPKNDYSVIVYLENESKPKKWTYVDKLNGFTLFLNKEHPTWEYMNVYERRTRKFLKRFKKNDFIPTFLNQ' A
#
# COMPACT_ATOMS: atom_id res chain seq x y z
N MET A 1 -1.87 21.93 -12.01
CA MET A 1 -2.20 20.96 -10.95
C MET A 1 -1.06 19.94 -10.86
N LEU A 2 -0.33 19.89 -9.75
CA LEU A 2 0.72 18.88 -9.54
C LEU A 2 0.04 17.51 -9.51
N LYS A 3 0.45 16.59 -10.40
CA LYS A 3 -0.01 15.20 -10.34
C LYS A 3 0.35 14.65 -8.95
N PRO A 4 -0.58 14.02 -8.22
CA PRO A 4 -0.24 13.33 -6.99
C PRO A 4 0.79 12.26 -7.33
N LYS A 5 2.03 12.47 -6.89
CA LYS A 5 3.17 11.59 -7.18
C LYS A 5 3.78 11.18 -5.84
N ASN A 6 3.88 9.88 -5.63
CA ASN A 6 4.49 9.28 -4.44
C ASN A 6 3.81 9.68 -3.11
N ASP A 7 2.47 9.80 -3.09
CA ASP A 7 1.75 10.34 -1.92
C ASP A 7 1.48 9.33 -0.82
N TYR A 8 1.83 8.05 -1.03
CA TYR A 8 1.52 7.00 -0.08
C TYR A 8 2.75 6.44 0.63
N SER A 9 2.54 6.08 1.90
CA SER A 9 3.34 5.09 2.61
C SER A 9 2.47 3.89 2.90
N VAL A 10 3.03 2.69 2.79
CA VAL A 10 2.29 1.44 2.97
C VAL A 10 3.00 0.55 3.98
N ILE A 11 2.25 -0.03 4.90
CA ILE A 11 2.72 -1.06 5.83
C ILE A 11 1.98 -2.35 5.50
N VAL A 12 2.70 -3.41 5.16
CA VAL A 12 2.16 -4.70 4.73
C VAL A 12 2.43 -5.75 5.81
N TYR A 13 1.41 -6.52 6.13
CA TYR A 13 1.45 -7.62 7.06
C TYR A 13 1.44 -8.93 6.27
N LEU A 14 2.28 -9.86 6.68
CA LEU A 14 2.54 -11.13 5.99
C LEU A 14 2.24 -12.25 6.98
N GLU A 15 1.55 -13.30 6.53
CA GLU A 15 1.05 -14.37 7.39
C GLU A 15 2.15 -15.03 8.24
N ASN A 16 3.35 -15.18 7.66
CA ASN A 16 4.47 -15.90 8.28
C ASN A 16 5.60 -14.98 8.77
N GLU A 17 5.39 -13.66 8.85
CA GLU A 17 6.42 -12.72 9.33
C GLU A 17 5.95 -11.96 10.57
N SER A 18 6.78 -11.97 11.63
CA SER A 18 6.49 -11.26 12.88
C SER A 18 6.62 -9.74 12.75
N LYS A 19 7.32 -9.25 11.72
CA LYS A 19 7.55 -7.83 11.48
C LYS A 19 6.88 -7.40 10.18
N PRO A 20 6.01 -6.38 10.20
CA PRO A 20 5.43 -5.87 8.96
C PRO A 20 6.50 -5.14 8.14
N LYS A 21 6.36 -5.23 6.82
CA LYS A 21 7.24 -4.52 5.88
C LYS A 21 6.67 -3.15 5.54
N LYS A 22 7.53 -2.15 5.43
CA LYS A 22 7.14 -0.76 5.17
C LYS A 22 7.77 -0.27 3.87
N TRP A 23 6.94 0.31 3.02
CA TRP A 23 7.37 1.03 1.82
C TRP A 23 6.93 2.49 1.90
N THR A 24 7.82 3.38 1.50
CA THR A 24 7.57 4.81 1.36
C THR A 24 7.65 5.20 -0.11
N TYR A 25 7.02 6.32 -0.49
CA TYR A 25 6.99 6.81 -1.87
C TYR A 25 6.25 5.88 -2.84
N VAL A 26 5.18 5.24 -2.37
CA VAL A 26 4.32 4.44 -3.24
C VAL A 26 3.48 5.39 -4.10
N ASP A 27 3.60 5.26 -5.42
CA ASP A 27 2.93 6.10 -6.40
C ASP A 27 1.54 5.54 -6.75
N LYS A 28 1.49 4.34 -7.32
CA LYS A 28 0.26 3.66 -7.75
C LYS A 28 -0.02 2.45 -6.87
N LEU A 29 -1.15 2.45 -6.16
CA LEU A 29 -1.47 1.37 -5.22
C LEU A 29 -1.75 0.05 -5.94
N ASN A 30 -2.48 0.08 -7.07
CA ASN A 30 -2.72 -1.12 -7.87
C ASN A 30 -1.42 -1.75 -8.40
N GLY A 31 -0.50 -0.94 -8.92
CA GLY A 31 0.83 -1.40 -9.36
C GLY A 31 1.65 -1.96 -8.21
N PHE A 32 1.58 -1.33 -7.04
CA PHE A 32 2.19 -1.85 -5.82
C PHE A 32 1.59 -3.20 -5.41
N THR A 33 0.29 -3.40 -5.60
CA THR A 33 -0.37 -4.67 -5.28
C THR A 33 0.09 -5.79 -6.22
N LEU A 34 0.30 -5.50 -7.51
CA LEU A 34 0.88 -6.47 -8.45
C LEU A 34 2.30 -6.89 -8.02
N PHE A 35 3.11 -5.93 -7.55
CA PHE A 35 4.41 -6.21 -6.94
C PHE A 35 4.26 -7.12 -5.70
N LEU A 36 3.35 -6.81 -4.78
CA LEU A 36 3.10 -7.66 -3.60
C LEU A 36 2.67 -9.08 -3.99
N ASN A 37 1.77 -9.22 -4.96
CA ASN A 37 1.31 -10.53 -5.41
C ASN A 37 2.45 -11.38 -5.99
N LYS A 38 3.44 -10.75 -6.60
CA LYS A 38 4.60 -11.43 -7.20
C LYS A 38 5.69 -11.75 -6.18
N GLU A 39 6.12 -10.77 -5.39
CA GLU A 39 7.31 -10.88 -4.53
C GLU A 39 6.98 -11.28 -3.09
N HIS A 40 5.73 -11.06 -2.67
CA HIS A 40 5.25 -11.30 -1.30
C HIS A 40 3.88 -12.00 -1.31
N PRO A 41 3.73 -13.17 -1.95
CA PRO A 41 2.41 -13.80 -2.16
C PRO A 41 1.65 -14.15 -0.87
N THR A 42 2.33 -14.21 0.27
CA THR A 42 1.76 -14.45 1.61
C THR A 42 1.28 -13.18 2.31
N TRP A 43 1.20 -12.04 1.62
CA TRP A 43 0.69 -10.81 2.19
C TRP A 43 -0.80 -10.94 2.52
N GLU A 44 -1.18 -10.50 3.72
CA GLU A 44 -2.54 -10.64 4.23
C GLU A 44 -3.33 -9.36 4.00
N TYR A 45 -2.75 -8.23 4.43
CA TYR A 45 -3.31 -6.91 4.23
C TYR A 45 -2.24 -5.84 4.22
N MET A 46 -2.58 -4.70 3.64
CA MET A 46 -1.77 -3.49 3.65
C MET A 46 -2.56 -2.32 4.23
N ASN A 47 -1.93 -1.57 5.13
CA ASN A 47 -2.41 -0.28 5.59
C ASN A 47 -1.75 0.82 4.77
N VAL A 48 -2.57 1.68 4.18
CA VAL A 48 -2.15 2.81 3.35
C VAL A 48 -2.28 4.10 4.17
N TYR A 49 -1.24 4.91 4.12
CA TYR A 49 -1.14 6.18 4.82
C TYR A 49 -0.78 7.28 3.82
N GLU A 50 -1.22 8.50 4.08
CA GLU A 50 -0.67 9.68 3.41
C GLU A 50 0.78 9.88 3.92
N ARG A 51 1.72 10.10 2.99
CA ARG A 51 3.16 10.03 3.29
C ARG A 51 3.64 11.13 4.24
N ARG A 52 3.16 12.37 4.08
CA ARG A 52 3.70 13.55 4.79
C ARG A 52 3.17 13.67 6.22
N THR A 53 1.87 13.54 6.37
CA THR A 53 1.08 13.62 7.60
C THR A 53 1.00 12.29 8.35
N ARG A 54 1.32 11.16 7.68
CA ARG A 54 1.16 9.81 8.22
C ARG A 54 -0.29 9.47 8.59
N LYS A 55 -1.26 10.23 8.08
CA LYS A 55 -2.68 9.97 8.28
C LYS A 55 -3.04 8.63 7.67
N PHE A 56 -3.66 7.75 8.46
CA PHE A 56 -4.23 6.51 7.95
C PHE A 56 -5.34 6.83 6.95
N LEU A 57 -5.27 6.20 5.76
CA LEU A 57 -6.24 6.40 4.70
C LEU A 57 -7.16 5.21 4.58
N LYS A 58 -6.61 4.00 4.37
CA LYS A 58 -7.40 2.80 4.11
C LYS A 58 -6.58 1.54 4.36
N ARG A 59 -7.27 0.44 4.71
CA ARG A 59 -6.73 -0.92 4.70
C ARG A 59 -7.27 -1.66 3.46
N PHE A 60 -6.40 -2.41 2.81
CA PHE A 60 -6.76 -3.34 1.75
C PHE A 60 -6.29 -4.75 2.12
N LYS A 61 -7.16 -5.73 1.92
CA LYS A 61 -6.83 -7.15 1.99
C LYS A 61 -6.40 -7.67 0.64
N LYS A 62 -5.74 -8.83 0.65
CA LYS A 62 -5.51 -9.60 -0.57
C LYS A 62 -6.85 -9.88 -1.26
N ASN A 63 -6.90 -9.62 -2.56
CA ASN A 63 -8.08 -9.70 -3.45
C ASN A 63 -9.11 -8.55 -3.36
N ASP A 64 -8.89 -7.53 -2.53
CA ASP A 64 -9.72 -6.32 -2.60
C ASP A 64 -9.52 -5.59 -3.92
N PHE A 65 -10.54 -4.88 -4.39
CA PHE A 65 -10.37 -3.90 -5.47
C PHE A 65 -9.52 -2.72 -4.95
N ILE A 66 -8.33 -2.57 -5.52
CA ILE A 66 -7.38 -1.51 -5.15
C ILE A 66 -7.28 -0.51 -6.30
N PRO A 67 -7.73 0.73 -6.11
CA PRO A 67 -7.64 1.75 -7.15
C PRO A 67 -6.19 2.18 -7.35
N THR A 68 -5.88 2.79 -8.50
CA THR A 68 -4.55 3.36 -8.75
C THR A 68 -4.20 4.43 -7.72
N PHE A 69 -5.18 5.28 -7.38
CA PHE A 69 -5.07 6.37 -6.41
C PHE A 69 -6.30 6.38 -5.52
N LEU A 70 -6.13 6.79 -4.27
CA LEU A 70 -7.24 7.14 -3.37
C LEU A 70 -7.61 8.60 -3.67
N ASN A 71 -8.84 8.85 -4.12
CA ASN A 71 -9.38 10.21 -4.19
C ASN A 71 -9.35 10.78 -2.76
N GLN A 72 -8.50 11.78 -2.53
CA GLN A 72 -8.43 12.53 -1.28
C GLN A 72 -9.39 13.71 -1.32
#